data_AF-A0A7S3S0Z7-F1
#
_entry.id   AF-A0A7S3S0Z7-F1
#
_cell.length_a   1.000
_cell.length_b   1.000
_cell.length_c   1.000
_cell.angle_alpha   90.00
_cell.angle_beta   90.00
_cell.angle_gamma   90.00
#
_symmetry.space_group_name_H-M   'P 1'
#
loop_
_entity.id
_entity.type
_entity.pdbx_description
1 polymer ?
#
loop_
_entity_poly.entity_id
_entity_poly.type
_entity_poly.pdbx_seq_one_letter_code
_entity_poly.pdbx_strand_id
1 'polypeptide(L)'
;RAIQAALVVLAAASSAAATPGLNASEVAAPPSLRAAVAPEAVERQLQTVNCGEDAENMLCCRLEPGTTCLFRDVRRALDGCTIACQRRWQALGVQCYNDYHMSERWVQMQQNCDPTQIVQWDQMTLQTTTYRYVPAVGSASSGSRVAVPGGLQAVVATLALLL
;
A
#
# COMPACT_ATOMS: atom_id res chain seq x y z
N ARG A 1 -19.76 43.93 10.23
CA ARG A 1 -18.91 43.82 9.02
C ARG A 1 -18.64 42.32 8.78
N ALA A 2 -19.50 41.45 8.24
CA ALA A 2 -20.53 41.49 7.19
C ALA A 2 -19.98 41.62 5.76
N ILE A 3 -19.39 40.54 5.22
CA ILE A 3 -19.20 40.29 3.76
C ILE A 3 -19.25 38.75 3.54
N GLN A 4 -20.41 38.22 3.14
CA GLN A 4 -20.71 37.55 1.85
C GLN A 4 -19.70 36.43 1.47
N ALA A 5 -20.01 35.13 1.58
CA ALA A 5 -21.02 34.34 0.87
C ALA A 5 -20.85 34.38 -0.67
N ALA A 6 -20.05 33.48 -1.23
CA ALA A 6 -20.03 33.16 -2.65
C ALA A 6 -20.26 31.65 -2.83
N LEU A 7 -21.53 31.33 -3.07
CA LEU A 7 -22.07 30.04 -3.45
C LEU A 7 -21.76 29.86 -4.95
N VAL A 8 -20.89 28.92 -5.33
CA VAL A 8 -20.73 28.52 -6.74
C VAL A 8 -21.44 27.19 -6.93
N VAL A 9 -22.65 27.31 -7.45
CA VAL A 9 -23.47 26.23 -8.02
C VAL A 9 -22.97 26.01 -9.45
N LEU A 10 -22.40 24.84 -9.75
CA LEU A 10 -22.14 24.41 -11.12
C LEU A 10 -22.63 22.98 -11.33
N ALA A 11 -23.90 22.94 -11.75
CA ALA A 11 -24.54 22.09 -12.74
C ALA A 11 -23.96 20.70 -13.01
N ALA A 12 -24.80 19.70 -12.71
CA ALA A 12 -24.81 18.40 -13.34
C ALA A 12 -24.95 18.52 -14.87
N ALA A 13 -24.12 17.78 -15.61
CA ALA A 13 -24.34 17.51 -17.03
C ALA A 13 -24.43 15.99 -17.22
N SER A 14 -25.68 15.54 -17.30
CA SER A 14 -26.10 14.22 -17.72
C SER A 14 -25.98 14.11 -19.24
N SER A 15 -25.25 13.12 -19.74
CA SER A 15 -25.35 12.68 -21.15
C SER A 15 -25.41 11.17 -21.21
N ALA A 16 -26.64 10.68 -21.09
CA ALA A 16 -27.05 9.33 -21.47
C ALA A 16 -26.94 9.18 -22.99
N ALA A 17 -25.97 8.41 -23.46
CA ALA A 17 -25.92 7.94 -24.83
C ALA A 17 -26.46 6.50 -24.87
N ALA A 18 -27.73 6.40 -25.26
CA ALA A 18 -28.37 5.14 -25.62
C ALA A 18 -27.73 4.57 -26.90
N THR A 19 -27.31 3.31 -26.86
CA THR A 19 -27.00 2.53 -28.07
C THR A 19 -28.00 1.38 -28.18
N PRO A 20 -28.88 1.38 -29.20
CA PRO A 20 -29.62 0.21 -29.62
C PRO A 20 -28.77 -0.59 -30.62
N GLY A 21 -28.64 -1.90 -30.42
CA GLY A 21 -27.84 -2.73 -31.32
C GLY A 21 -27.83 -4.20 -30.97
N LEU A 22 -29.02 -4.82 -30.95
CA LEU A 22 -29.21 -6.26 -30.97
C LEU A 22 -28.54 -6.86 -32.21
N ASN A 23 -27.50 -7.68 -32.03
CA ASN A 23 -27.17 -8.75 -32.96
C ASN A 23 -26.86 -10.00 -32.14
N ALA A 24 -27.92 -10.79 -31.94
CA ALA A 24 -27.86 -12.14 -31.45
C ALA A 24 -27.22 -13.02 -32.54
N SER A 25 -25.91 -13.20 -32.46
CA SER A 25 -25.25 -14.39 -33.01
C SER A 25 -24.91 -15.28 -31.84
N GLU A 26 -25.90 -16.13 -31.55
CA GLU A 26 -25.87 -17.24 -30.60
C GLU A 26 -24.82 -18.26 -31.06
N VAL A 27 -23.56 -18.01 -30.72
CA VAL A 27 -22.53 -19.05 -30.75
C VAL A 27 -22.73 -19.85 -29.47
N ALA A 28 -23.29 -21.04 -29.63
CA ALA A 28 -23.49 -22.03 -28.58
C ALA A 28 -22.23 -22.15 -27.72
N ALA A 29 -22.31 -21.60 -26.50
CA ALA A 29 -21.26 -21.72 -25.51
C ALA A 29 -21.12 -23.20 -25.11
N PRO A 30 -19.90 -23.74 -25.00
CA PRO A 30 -19.69 -25.07 -24.45
C PRO A 30 -20.28 -25.16 -23.04
N PRO A 31 -20.84 -26.33 -22.65
CA PRO A 31 -21.41 -26.52 -21.33
C PRO A 31 -20.37 -26.13 -20.27
N SER A 32 -20.76 -25.11 -19.50
CA SER A 32 -19.99 -24.56 -18.40
C SER A 32 -19.58 -25.67 -17.43
N LEU A 33 -18.31 -26.07 -17.51
CA LEU A 33 -17.54 -26.53 -16.35
C LEU A 33 -17.31 -25.33 -15.43
N ARG A 34 -18.40 -24.72 -14.93
CA ARG A 34 -18.40 -23.91 -13.71
C ARG A 34 -18.32 -24.88 -12.54
N ALA A 35 -17.20 -25.60 -12.46
CA ALA A 35 -16.75 -26.13 -11.20
C ALA A 35 -16.46 -24.91 -10.34
N ALA A 36 -17.38 -24.59 -9.42
CA ALA A 36 -17.13 -23.66 -8.34
C ALA A 36 -15.89 -24.17 -7.61
N VAL A 37 -14.73 -23.60 -7.94
CA VAL A 37 -13.51 -23.81 -7.17
C VAL A 37 -13.82 -23.23 -5.81
N ALA A 38 -14.04 -24.11 -4.84
CA ALA A 38 -14.34 -23.72 -3.48
C ALA A 38 -13.25 -22.76 -2.97
N PRO A 39 -13.61 -21.60 -2.38
CA PRO A 39 -12.64 -20.60 -1.91
C PRO A 39 -11.66 -21.16 -0.85
N GLU A 40 -11.94 -22.34 -0.27
CA GLU A 40 -11.07 -22.99 0.71
C GLU A 40 -9.73 -23.51 0.14
N ALA A 41 -9.60 -23.70 -1.17
CA ALA A 41 -8.36 -24.23 -1.76
C ALA A 41 -7.20 -23.21 -1.79
N VAL A 42 -7.52 -21.91 -1.89
CA VAL A 42 -6.51 -20.83 -1.89
C VAL A 42 -5.97 -20.60 -0.48
N GLU A 43 -6.81 -20.79 0.55
CA GLU A 43 -6.41 -20.61 1.95
C GLU A 43 -5.41 -21.68 2.41
N ARG A 44 -5.44 -22.89 1.84
CA ARG A 44 -4.49 -23.96 2.17
C ARG A 44 -3.05 -23.66 1.74
N GLN A 45 -2.82 -22.80 0.75
CA GLN A 45 -1.44 -22.45 0.34
C GLN A 45 -0.79 -21.40 1.26
N LEU A 46 -1.56 -20.69 2.09
CA LEU A 46 -1.03 -19.78 3.11
C LEU A 46 -0.38 -20.53 4.29
N GLN A 47 -0.62 -21.84 4.42
CA GLN A 47 -0.16 -22.64 5.56
C GLN A 47 1.28 -23.17 5.44
N THR A 48 1.97 -22.94 4.32
CA THR A 48 3.33 -23.49 4.12
C THR A 48 4.44 -22.53 4.55
N VAL A 49 4.16 -21.24 4.76
CA VAL A 49 5.19 -20.27 5.12
C VAL A 49 5.29 -20.14 6.64
N ASN A 50 6.43 -20.56 7.20
CA ASN A 50 6.75 -20.34 8.60
C ASN A 50 7.29 -18.92 8.82
N CYS A 51 6.41 -18.00 9.23
CA CYS A 51 6.76 -16.61 9.51
C CYS A 51 7.69 -16.42 10.72
N GLY A 52 7.95 -17.47 11.51
CA GLY A 52 8.97 -17.45 12.56
C GLY A 52 10.39 -17.63 12.03
N GLU A 53 10.56 -18.33 10.91
CA GLU A 53 11.85 -18.59 10.27
C GLU A 53 12.13 -17.60 9.13
N ASP A 54 11.11 -17.28 8.32
CA ASP A 54 11.18 -16.32 7.22
C ASP A 54 10.19 -15.17 7.46
N ALA A 55 10.53 -14.30 8.41
CA ALA A 55 9.72 -13.12 8.75
C ALA A 55 9.65 -12.08 7.62
N GLU A 56 10.50 -12.19 6.59
CA GLU A 56 10.51 -11.30 5.43
C GLU A 56 9.61 -11.78 4.30
N ASN A 57 9.04 -12.97 4.39
CA ASN A 57 8.15 -13.49 3.37
C ASN A 57 6.90 -12.61 3.21
N MET A 58 6.52 -12.26 1.99
CA MET A 58 5.36 -11.39 1.74
C MET A 58 4.05 -11.95 2.30
N LEU A 59 3.93 -13.28 2.42
CA LEU A 59 2.74 -13.95 2.96
C LEU A 59 2.59 -13.73 4.48
N CYS A 60 3.65 -13.31 5.17
CA CYS A 60 3.62 -12.98 6.60
C CYS A 60 3.01 -11.61 6.91
N CYS A 61 2.77 -10.77 5.91
CA CYS A 61 2.01 -9.54 6.09
C CYS A 61 0.51 -9.84 6.20
N ARG A 62 -0.09 -9.58 7.36
CA ARG A 62 -1.51 -9.85 7.60
C ARG A 62 -2.39 -8.85 6.89
N LEU A 63 -3.39 -9.35 6.18
CA LEU A 63 -4.41 -8.54 5.51
C LEU A 63 -5.63 -8.30 6.40
N GLU A 64 -6.35 -7.24 6.12
CA GLU A 64 -7.65 -6.95 6.70
C GLU A 64 -8.68 -7.98 6.23
N PRO A 65 -9.46 -8.60 7.14
CA PRO A 65 -10.45 -9.60 6.75
C PRO A 65 -11.46 -9.02 5.76
N GLY A 66 -11.75 -9.77 4.70
CA GLY A 66 -12.66 -9.36 3.63
C GLY A 66 -11.99 -8.56 2.51
N THR A 67 -10.70 -8.25 2.59
CA THR A 67 -9.95 -7.61 1.50
C THR A 67 -8.63 -8.33 1.22
N THR A 68 -8.18 -8.29 -0.03
CA THR A 68 -6.85 -8.81 -0.40
C THR A 68 -5.78 -7.72 -0.48
N CYS A 69 -6.15 -6.46 -0.24
CA CYS A 69 -5.36 -5.28 -0.58
C CYS A 69 -4.87 -4.49 0.64
N LEU A 70 -5.67 -4.44 1.72
CA LEU A 70 -5.37 -3.60 2.88
C LEU A 70 -4.63 -4.37 3.97
N PHE A 71 -3.60 -3.77 4.55
CA PHE A 71 -2.80 -4.38 5.61
C PHE A 71 -3.46 -4.19 6.97
N ARG A 72 -3.57 -5.29 7.73
CA ARG A 72 -4.19 -5.28 9.05
C ARG A 72 -3.40 -4.46 10.06
N ASP A 73 -2.08 -4.56 9.97
CA ASP A 73 -1.14 -4.06 10.97
C ASP A 73 -0.74 -2.59 10.73
N VAL A 74 -1.12 -2.00 9.59
CA VAL A 74 -0.89 -0.57 9.28
C VAL A 74 -2.22 0.18 9.37
N ARG A 75 -2.50 0.81 10.51
CA ARG A 75 -3.75 1.56 10.78
C ARG A 75 -3.52 3.03 11.07
N ARG A 76 -2.33 3.39 11.55
CA ARG A 76 -1.93 4.73 11.97
C ARG A 76 -0.64 5.13 11.27
N ALA A 77 -0.39 6.43 11.17
CA ALA A 77 0.86 6.97 10.62
C ALA A 77 2.12 6.51 11.36
N LEU A 78 1.98 6.16 12.65
CA LEU A 78 3.08 5.67 13.48
C LEU A 78 3.26 4.14 13.40
N ASP A 79 2.34 3.42 12.75
CA ASP A 79 2.45 1.99 12.60
C ASP A 79 3.53 1.69 11.55
N GLY A 80 4.68 1.18 11.96
CA GLY A 80 5.76 0.83 11.05
C GLY A 80 5.34 -0.23 10.04
N CYS A 81 5.95 -0.21 8.85
CA CYS A 81 5.78 -1.26 7.85
C CYS A 81 6.90 -2.29 7.97
N THR A 82 6.55 -3.56 8.18
CA THR A 82 7.52 -4.66 8.19
C THR A 82 8.02 -4.97 6.78
N ILE A 83 9.20 -5.60 6.67
CA ILE A 83 9.79 -5.99 5.38
C ILE A 83 8.82 -6.88 4.57
N ALA A 84 8.14 -7.83 5.22
CA ALA A 84 7.10 -8.64 4.60
C ALA A 84 5.98 -7.79 3.97
N CYS A 85 5.51 -6.75 4.68
CA CYS A 85 4.47 -5.86 4.17
C CYS A 85 4.96 -4.95 3.04
N GLN A 86 6.21 -4.48 3.08
CA GLN A 86 6.81 -3.73 1.98
C GLN A 86 6.88 -4.58 0.70
N ARG A 87 7.32 -5.84 0.82
CA ARG A 87 7.35 -6.78 -0.30
C ARG A 87 5.95 -7.07 -0.82
N ARG A 88 4.98 -7.26 0.08
CA ARG A 88 3.58 -7.47 -0.31
C ARG A 88 3.00 -6.24 -1.02
N TRP A 89 3.33 -5.03 -0.57
CA TRP A 89 2.88 -3.77 -1.17
C TRP A 89 3.32 -3.66 -2.63
N GLN A 90 4.58 -4.00 -2.89
CA GLN A 90 5.15 -4.02 -4.24
C GLN A 90 4.52 -5.10 -5.13
N ALA A 91 3.98 -6.16 -4.54
CA ALA A 91 3.26 -7.22 -5.24
C ALA A 91 1.77 -6.92 -5.45
N LEU A 92 1.23 -5.82 -4.89
CA LEU A 92 -0.17 -5.46 -5.07
C LEU A 92 -0.44 -5.09 -6.54
N GLY A 93 -1.54 -5.59 -7.08
CA GLY A 93 -1.99 -5.26 -8.42
C GLY A 93 -2.65 -3.89 -8.52
N VAL A 94 -2.75 -3.37 -9.73
CA VAL A 94 -3.44 -2.11 -10.06
C VAL A 94 -4.91 -2.11 -9.59
N GLN A 95 -5.55 -3.28 -9.53
CA GLN A 95 -6.92 -3.40 -9.00
C GLN A 95 -7.02 -2.89 -7.55
N CYS A 96 -6.06 -3.24 -6.69
CA CYS A 96 -6.03 -2.76 -5.31
C CYS A 96 -5.89 -1.24 -5.23
N TYR A 97 -5.08 -0.64 -6.12
CA TYR A 97 -4.96 0.80 -6.21
C TYR A 97 -6.29 1.42 -6.64
N ASN A 98 -6.90 0.94 -7.72
CA ASN A 98 -8.16 1.49 -8.21
C ASN A 98 -9.27 1.47 -7.15
N ASP A 99 -9.39 0.36 -6.43
CA ASP A 99 -10.44 0.17 -5.43
C ASP A 99 -10.20 0.97 -4.14
N TYR A 100 -8.93 1.14 -3.72
CA TYR A 100 -8.60 1.63 -2.38
C TYR A 100 -7.74 2.90 -2.32
N HIS A 101 -7.23 3.44 -3.43
CA HIS A 101 -6.30 4.59 -3.41
C HIS A 101 -6.83 5.84 -2.71
N MET A 102 -8.16 6.02 -2.70
CA MET A 102 -8.83 7.13 -2.02
C MET A 102 -9.08 6.89 -0.52
N SER A 103 -8.83 5.68 -0.03
CA SER A 103 -9.04 5.35 1.38
C SER A 103 -7.89 5.89 2.25
N GLU A 104 -8.21 6.41 3.43
CA GLU A 104 -7.20 6.87 4.39
C GLU A 104 -6.19 5.77 4.71
N ARG A 105 -6.66 4.52 4.80
CA ARG A 105 -5.82 3.37 5.09
C ARG A 105 -4.80 3.10 3.99
N TRP A 106 -5.18 3.25 2.72
CA TRP A 106 -4.25 3.14 1.60
C TRP A 106 -3.18 4.22 1.65
N VAL A 107 -3.56 5.46 1.96
CA VAL A 107 -2.61 6.57 2.11
C VAL A 107 -1.59 6.26 3.23
N GLN A 108 -2.05 5.72 4.36
CA GLN A 108 -1.15 5.29 5.45
C GLN A 108 -0.22 4.16 5.00
N MET A 109 -0.74 3.16 4.29
CA MET A 109 0.07 2.07 3.74
C MET A 109 1.13 2.59 2.76
N GLN A 110 0.77 3.51 1.87
CA GLN A 110 1.71 4.11 0.93
C GLN A 110 2.82 4.86 1.67
N GLN A 111 2.47 5.70 2.64
CA GLN A 111 3.44 6.48 3.41
C GLN A 111 4.38 5.59 4.24
N ASN A 112 3.86 4.52 4.84
CA ASN A 112 4.62 3.68 5.75
C ASN A 112 5.42 2.59 5.03
N CYS A 113 4.87 2.02 3.94
CA CYS A 113 5.48 0.90 3.22
C CYS A 113 6.26 1.32 1.97
N ASP A 114 6.01 2.49 1.40
CA ASP A 114 6.75 3.02 0.25
C ASP A 114 6.97 4.54 0.37
N PRO A 115 7.74 4.99 1.37
CA PRO A 115 8.03 6.41 1.56
C PRO A 115 8.79 7.03 0.37
N THR A 116 9.46 6.18 -0.42
CA THR A 116 10.22 6.55 -1.61
C THR A 116 9.39 6.61 -2.89
N GLN A 117 8.12 6.18 -2.84
CA GLN A 117 7.22 6.12 -4.00
C GLN A 117 7.82 5.34 -5.18
N ILE A 118 8.47 4.20 -4.90
CA ILE A 118 9.06 3.31 -5.90
C ILE A 118 7.95 2.66 -6.73
N VAL A 119 6.84 2.29 -6.08
CA VAL A 119 5.69 1.69 -6.77
C VAL A 119 4.84 2.82 -7.33
N GLN A 120 4.68 2.83 -8.66
CA GLN A 120 3.80 3.76 -9.37
C GLN A 120 2.71 2.95 -10.07
N TRP A 121 1.46 3.27 -9.78
CA TRP A 121 0.27 2.62 -10.35
C TRP A 121 -0.31 3.43 -11.52
N ASP A 122 0.56 3.95 -12.39
CA ASP A 122 0.09 4.68 -13.58
C ASP A 122 -0.65 3.70 -14.51
N GLN A 123 -1.88 4.04 -14.88
CA GLN A 123 -2.76 3.18 -15.65
C GLN A 123 -2.25 2.91 -17.07
N MET A 124 -1.30 3.70 -17.57
CA MET A 124 -0.72 3.52 -18.89
C MET A 124 0.35 2.41 -18.97
N THR A 125 0.86 1.93 -17.84
CA THR A 125 1.86 0.85 -17.78
C THR A 125 1.26 -0.43 -17.20
N LEU A 126 0.20 -0.94 -17.84
CA LEU A 126 -0.23 -2.34 -17.68
C LEU A 126 0.79 -3.36 -18.24
N GLN A 127 1.99 -2.93 -18.59
CA GLN A 127 3.08 -3.83 -18.93
C GLN A 127 3.74 -4.28 -17.65
N THR A 128 3.25 -5.41 -17.13
CA THR A 128 3.96 -6.36 -16.27
C THR A 128 5.30 -5.82 -15.79
N THR A 129 5.29 -5.13 -14.64
CA THR A 129 6.52 -4.78 -13.95
C THR A 129 7.20 -6.08 -13.59
N THR A 130 8.06 -6.55 -14.50
CA THR A 130 8.94 -7.69 -14.28
C THR A 130 9.87 -7.22 -13.19
N TYR A 131 9.56 -7.64 -11.98
CA TYR A 131 10.25 -7.23 -10.78
C TYR A 131 11.70 -7.74 -10.86
N ARG A 132 12.63 -6.87 -11.29
CA ARG A 132 14.05 -7.09 -11.03
C ARG A 132 14.27 -6.74 -9.57
N TYR A 133 14.27 -7.77 -8.73
CA TYR A 133 14.79 -7.66 -7.37
C TYR A 133 16.20 -7.08 -7.47
N VAL A 134 16.35 -5.82 -7.07
CA VAL A 134 17.66 -5.24 -6.79
C VAL A 134 17.87 -5.56 -5.31
N PRO A 135 18.70 -6.55 -4.94
CA PRO A 135 19.04 -6.74 -3.53
C PRO A 135 19.51 -5.40 -3.02
N ALA A 136 18.98 -4.97 -1.87
CA ALA A 136 19.55 -3.86 -1.14
C ALA A 136 21.02 -4.21 -0.94
N VAL A 137 21.89 -3.59 -1.74
CA VAL A 137 23.33 -3.67 -1.54
C VAL A 137 23.51 -3.08 -0.15
N GLY A 138 23.71 -3.96 0.83
CA GLY A 138 23.86 -3.57 2.21
C GLY A 138 24.88 -2.46 2.22
N SER A 139 24.46 -1.26 2.62
CA SER A 139 25.38 -0.23 3.02
C SER A 139 26.13 -0.81 4.21
N ALA A 140 27.21 -1.51 3.91
CA ALA A 140 28.27 -1.77 4.84
C ALA A 140 28.69 -0.39 5.32
N SER A 141 28.14 -0.01 6.46
CA SER A 141 28.57 1.12 7.24
C SER A 141 29.96 0.76 7.71
N SER A 142 30.94 0.96 6.83
CA SER A 142 32.34 1.10 7.21
C SER A 142 32.35 2.22 8.23
N GLY A 143 32.38 1.81 9.50
CA GLY A 143 32.42 2.68 10.65
C GLY A 143 33.71 3.47 10.63
N SER A 144 33.72 4.55 9.86
CA SER A 144 34.64 5.66 10.08
C SER A 144 34.27 6.24 11.43
N ARG A 145 34.97 5.76 12.46
CA ARG A 145 35.00 6.39 13.78
C ARG A 145 35.56 7.79 13.57
N VAL A 146 34.70 8.77 13.33
CA VAL A 146 35.05 10.18 13.49
C VAL A 146 35.28 10.34 14.99
N ALA A 147 36.56 10.37 15.37
CA ALA A 147 36.96 10.75 16.70
C ALA A 147 36.44 12.17 16.94
N VAL A 148 35.37 12.29 17.71
CA VAL A 148 34.88 13.57 18.22
C VAL A 148 35.80 13.92 19.40
N PRO A 149 36.68 14.94 19.30
CA PRO A 149 37.43 15.39 20.45
C PRO A 149 36.43 15.93 21.47
N GLY A 150 36.51 15.38 22.69
CA GLY A 150 35.64 15.70 23.81
C GLY A 150 35.70 17.19 24.16
N GLY A 151 34.61 17.89 23.85
CA GLY A 151 34.26 19.15 24.48
C GLY A 151 33.39 18.88 25.69
N LEU A 152 34.01 18.72 26.87
CA LEU A 152 33.32 18.89 28.15
C LEU A 152 32.80 20.33 28.22
N GLN A 153 31.52 20.55 27.93
CA GLN A 153 30.82 21.76 28.35
C GLN A 153 29.97 21.40 29.55
N ALA A 154 30.55 21.61 30.72
CA ALA A 154 29.84 21.64 31.99
C ALA A 154 28.85 22.81 31.97
N VAL A 155 27.58 22.55 31.67
CA VAL A 155 26.53 23.54 31.94
C VAL A 155 26.10 23.37 33.38
N VAL A 156 26.72 24.22 34.19
CA VAL A 156 26.45 24.44 35.61
C VAL A 156 25.00 24.85 35.80
N ALA A 157 24.38 24.22 36.79
CA ALA A 157 23.08 24.54 37.34
C ALA A 157 23.02 25.97 37.91
N THR A 158 21.95 26.70 37.62
CA THR A 158 21.37 27.84 38.38
C THR A 158 20.09 28.21 37.61
N LEU A 159 18.92 28.50 38.16
CA LEU A 159 18.47 28.98 39.47
C LEU A 159 16.95 28.74 39.43
N ALA A 160 16.34 27.90 40.28
CA ALA A 160 15.75 28.32 41.55
C ALA A 160 15.00 29.66 41.49
N LEU A 161 13.69 29.58 41.73
CA LEU A 161 12.74 30.63 42.12
C LEU A 161 12.51 31.79 41.14
N LEU A 162 11.27 31.90 40.66
CA LEU A 162 10.46 33.10 40.86
C LEU A 162 8.98 32.77 40.58
N LEU A 163 8.20 32.77 41.68
CA LEU A 163 6.78 33.12 41.80
C LEU A 163 5.74 32.22 41.11
#